data_AF-A0A388MCV6-F1
#
_entry.id   AF-A0A388MCV6-F1
#
_cell.length_a   1.000
_cell.length_b   1.000
_cell.length_c   1.000
_cell.angle_alpha   90.00
_cell.angle_beta   90.00
_cell.angle_gamma   90.00
#
_symmetry.space_group_name_H-M   'P 1'
#
loop_
_entity.id
_entity.type
_entity.pdbx_description
1 polymer ?
#
loop_
_entity_poly.entity_id
_entity_poly.type
_entity_poly.pdbx_seq_one_letter_code
_entity_poly.pdbx_strand_id
1 'polypeptide(L)'
;MKLDERICSKTAKNKDVLKLVKSLLGEQDALAFAEHVISFEKLPPEERALLQIERQEHFQQLNVERAMASAAPTSKQVAYLRSLGCTAEPATKLEASELIGRYKNM
;
A
#
# COMPACT_ATOMS: atom_id res chain seq x y z
N MET A 1 -3.47 16.14 -4.50
CA MET A 1 -2.24 16.18 -5.30
C MET A 1 -1.53 14.84 -5.16
N LYS A 2 -1.26 14.08 -6.25
CA LYS A 2 -0.63 12.76 -6.15
C LYS A 2 0.88 12.93 -6.07
N LEU A 3 1.44 12.76 -4.87
CA LEU A 3 2.88 12.67 -4.68
C LEU A 3 3.37 11.37 -5.33
N ASP A 4 4.32 11.47 -6.25
CA ASP A 4 4.87 10.32 -6.99
C ASP A 4 5.45 9.30 -5.99
N GLU A 5 5.02 8.04 -6.07
CA GLU A 5 5.37 6.98 -5.10
C GLU A 5 6.88 6.73 -5.01
N ARG A 6 7.64 7.19 -6.02
CA ARG A 6 9.11 7.20 -6.04
C ARG A 6 9.72 8.06 -4.92
N ILE A 7 9.01 9.09 -4.45
CA ILE A 7 9.42 9.99 -3.36
C ILE A 7 9.42 9.26 -2.01
N CYS A 8 8.60 8.21 -1.85
CA CYS A 8 8.48 7.43 -0.62
C CYS A 8 9.49 6.29 -0.48
N SER A 9 10.43 6.14 -1.43
CA SER A 9 11.51 5.15 -1.30
C SER A 9 12.44 5.53 -0.13
N LYS A 10 12.71 4.57 0.76
CA LYS A 10 13.49 4.75 2.01
C LYS A 10 14.95 5.25 1.81
N THR A 11 15.39 5.41 0.56
CA THR A 11 16.69 5.91 0.15
C THR A 11 16.70 7.41 -0.18
N ALA A 12 15.54 8.08 -0.22
CA ALA A 12 15.45 9.51 -0.48
C ALA A 12 15.76 10.36 0.77
N LYS A 13 16.99 10.27 1.28
CA LYS A 13 17.65 11.40 1.97
C LYS A 13 18.09 12.48 0.96
N ASN A 14 17.47 12.50 -0.21
CA ASN A 14 17.87 13.31 -1.33
C ASN A 14 17.29 14.72 -1.10
N LYS A 15 18.17 15.67 -0.81
CA LYS A 15 17.83 17.06 -0.48
C LYS A 15 16.91 17.68 -1.52
N ASP A 16 17.01 17.25 -2.78
CA ASP A 16 16.18 17.76 -3.88
C ASP A 16 14.75 17.20 -3.85
N VAL A 17 14.56 15.97 -3.39
CA VAL A 17 13.22 15.41 -3.13
C VAL A 17 12.55 16.18 -2.00
N LEU A 18 13.28 16.47 -0.92
CA LEU A 18 12.75 17.26 0.20
C LEU A 18 12.43 18.70 -0.22
N LYS A 19 13.25 19.34 -1.07
CA LYS A 19 12.96 20.66 -1.63
C LYS A 19 11.72 20.65 -2.53
N LEU A 20 11.59 19.63 -3.38
CA LEU A 20 10.42 19.47 -4.25
C LEU A 20 9.15 19.29 -3.42
N VAL A 21 9.18 18.37 -2.44
CA VAL A 21 8.08 18.15 -1.49
C VAL A 21 7.75 19.45 -0.75
N LYS A 22 8.74 20.20 -0.29
CA LYS A 22 8.53 21.50 0.36
C LYS A 22 7.90 22.54 -0.56
N SER A 23 8.26 22.57 -1.85
CA SER A 23 7.63 23.47 -2.84
C SER A 23 6.21 23.05 -3.22
N LEU A 24 5.91 21.76 -3.06
CA LEU A 24 4.63 21.13 -3.37
C LEU A 24 3.64 21.22 -2.20
N LEU A 25 4.12 21.23 -0.96
CA LEU A 25 3.31 21.49 0.22
C LEU A 25 2.90 22.96 0.23
N GLY A 26 1.64 23.22 -0.10
CA GLY A 26 1.05 24.54 0.11
C GLY A 26 1.01 24.88 1.61
N GLU A 27 0.95 26.17 1.92
CA GLU A 27 0.88 26.67 3.31
C GLU A 27 -0.28 25.99 4.08
N GLN A 28 -1.41 25.76 3.42
CA GLN A 28 -2.57 25.10 4.02
C GLN A 28 -2.35 23.62 4.32
N ASP A 29 -1.65 22.88 3.46
CA ASP A 29 -1.34 21.47 3.71
C ASP A 29 -0.35 21.32 4.87
N ALA A 30 0.63 22.24 4.95
CA ALA A 30 1.57 22.29 6.05
C ALA A 30 0.90 22.64 7.38
N LEU A 31 -0.05 23.59 7.38
CA LEU A 31 -0.84 23.95 8.55
C LEU A 31 -1.74 22.79 9.00
N ALA A 32 -2.48 22.16 8.09
CA ALA A 32 -3.31 21.00 8.40
C ALA A 32 -2.49 19.85 8.99
N PHE A 33 -1.28 19.62 8.48
CA PHE A 33 -0.37 18.64 9.06
C PHE A 33 0.08 19.03 10.47
N ALA A 34 0.44 20.30 10.70
CA ALA A 34 0.82 20.78 12.03
C ALA A 34 -0.33 20.64 13.03
N GLU A 35 -1.56 20.97 12.65
CA GLU A 35 -2.77 20.77 13.47
C GLU A 35 -3.01 19.29 13.77
N HIS A 36 -2.79 18.40 12.80
CA HIS A 36 -2.87 16.96 13.01
C HIS A 36 -1.83 16.47 14.02
N VAL A 37 -0.58 16.94 13.93
CA VAL A 37 0.47 16.57 14.90
C VAL A 37 0.12 17.06 16.30
N ILE A 38 -0.32 18.31 16.43
CA ILE A 38 -0.71 18.90 17.71
C ILE A 38 -1.90 18.13 18.32
N SER A 39 -2.90 17.77 17.52
CA SER A 39 -4.03 16.96 18.01
C SER A 39 -3.61 15.57 18.42
N PHE A 40 -2.70 14.92 17.69
CA PHE A 40 -2.15 13.61 18.05
C PHE A 40 -1.34 13.66 19.35
N GLU A 41 -0.51 14.68 19.56
CA GLU A 41 0.27 14.84 20.81
C GLU A 41 -0.58 15.07 22.05
N LYS A 42 -1.77 15.66 21.88
CA LYS A 42 -2.75 15.85 22.97
C LYS A 42 -3.44 14.56 23.41
N LEU A 43 -3.38 13.50 22.62
CA LEU A 43 -4.01 12.22 22.95
C LEU A 43 -3.25 11.50 24.08
N PRO A 44 -3.97 10.79 24.98
CA PRO A 44 -3.36 9.88 25.94
C PRO A 44 -2.43 8.86 25.26
N PRO A 45 -1.37 8.41 25.97
CA PRO A 45 -0.42 7.45 25.41
C PRO A 45 -1.07 6.14 24.94
N GLU A 46 -2.11 5.69 25.63
CA GLU A 46 -2.86 4.47 25.28
C GLU A 46 -3.61 4.61 23.95
N GLU A 47 -4.32 5.72 23.75
CA GLU A 47 -5.03 6.01 22.50
C GLU A 47 -4.07 6.17 21.32
N ARG A 48 -2.92 6.82 21.53
CA ARG A 48 -1.87 6.92 20.51
C ARG A 48 -1.33 5.55 20.11
N ALA A 49 -1.15 4.65 21.07
CA ALA A 49 -0.67 3.29 20.80
C ALA A 49 -1.68 2.50 19.96
N LEU A 50 -2.98 2.59 20.28
CA LEU A 50 -4.04 1.94 19.49
C LEU A 50 -4.08 2.45 18.06
N LEU A 51 -4.11 3.78 17.87
CA LEU A 51 -4.09 4.39 16.54
C LEU A 51 -2.84 4.00 15.73
N GLN A 52 -1.70 3.81 16.40
CA GLN A 52 -0.47 3.39 15.74
C GLN A 52 -0.52 1.93 15.31
N ILE A 53 -1.13 1.05 16.11
CA ILE A 53 -1.39 -0.35 15.75
C ILE A 53 -2.33 -0.41 14.55
N GLU A 54 -3.48 0.26 14.60
CA GLU A 54 -4.46 0.29 13.50
C GLU A 54 -3.82 0.79 12.19
N ARG A 55 -3.05 1.88 12.28
CA ARG A 55 -2.31 2.43 11.14
C ARG A 55 -1.32 1.40 10.58
N GLN A 56 -0.58 0.71 11.45
CA GLN A 56 0.39 -0.30 11.05
C GLN A 56 -0.27 -1.49 10.36
N GLU A 57 -1.39 -1.99 10.89
CA GLU A 57 -2.16 -3.09 10.30
C GLU A 57 -2.69 -2.71 8.91
N HIS A 58 -3.26 -1.51 8.77
CA HIS A 58 -3.72 -1.00 7.49
C HIS A 58 -2.59 -0.92 6.46
N PHE A 59 -1.42 -0.40 6.84
CA PHE A 59 -0.27 -0.37 5.93
C PHE A 59 0.28 -1.75 5.61
N GLN A 60 0.22 -2.72 6.52
CA GLN A 60 0.61 -4.10 6.24
C GLN A 60 -0.31 -4.72 5.20
N GLN A 61 -1.64 -4.55 5.34
CA GLN A 61 -2.62 -5.04 4.37
C GLN A 61 -2.37 -4.45 2.98
N LEU A 62 -2.26 -3.12 2.87
CA LEU A 62 -1.96 -2.44 1.61
C LEU A 62 -0.65 -2.91 0.97
N ASN A 63 0.40 -3.13 1.78
CA ASN A 63 1.68 -3.61 1.27
C ASN A 63 1.58 -5.04 0.74
N VAL A 64 0.84 -5.92 1.41
CA VAL A 64 0.60 -7.29 0.95
C VAL A 64 -0.18 -7.28 -0.36
N GLU A 65 -1.26 -6.50 -0.43
CA GLU A 65 -2.06 -6.36 -1.66
C GLU A 65 -1.22 -5.84 -2.83
N ARG A 66 -0.46 -4.78 -2.61
CA ARG A 66 0.44 -4.20 -3.62
C ARG A 66 1.51 -5.19 -4.06
N ALA A 67 2.08 -5.97 -3.15
CA ALA A 67 3.04 -7.01 -3.47
C ALA A 67 2.40 -8.13 -4.30
N MET A 68 1.16 -8.53 -3.98
CA MET A 68 0.43 -9.53 -4.78
C MET A 68 0.04 -9.02 -6.17
N ALA A 69 -0.33 -7.73 -6.27
CA ALA A 69 -0.67 -7.08 -7.52
C ALA A 69 0.53 -6.84 -8.44
N SER A 70 1.76 -6.83 -7.92
CA SER A 70 2.97 -6.59 -8.72
C SER A 70 3.81 -7.85 -8.97
N ALA A 71 3.64 -8.90 -8.15
CA ALA A 71 4.39 -10.13 -8.28
C ALA A 71 3.79 -11.07 -9.34
N ALA A 72 4.65 -11.74 -10.11
CA ALA A 72 4.24 -12.78 -11.05
C ALA A 72 3.57 -13.98 -10.32
N PRO A 73 2.58 -14.64 -10.94
CA PRO A 73 1.92 -15.81 -10.39
C PRO A 73 2.90 -16.91 -9.99
N THR A 74 2.61 -17.62 -8.91
CA THR A 74 3.42 -18.78 -8.53
C THR A 74 3.13 -19.97 -9.43
N SER A 75 4.11 -20.85 -9.64
CA SER A 75 3.93 -22.09 -10.42
C SER A 75 2.77 -22.95 -9.89
N LYS A 76 2.56 -22.94 -8.56
CA LYS A 76 1.45 -23.66 -7.92
C LYS A 76 0.08 -23.06 -8.29
N GLN A 77 -0.06 -21.73 -8.28
CA GLN A 77 -1.29 -21.06 -8.71
C GLN A 77 -1.60 -21.35 -10.19
N VAL A 78 -0.59 -21.27 -11.06
CA VAL A 78 -0.75 -21.55 -12.50
C VAL A 78 -1.13 -23.01 -12.75
N ALA A 79 -0.44 -23.96 -12.12
CA ALA A 79 -0.76 -25.38 -12.25
C ALA A 79 -2.19 -25.68 -11.77
N TYR A 80 -2.61 -25.04 -10.67
CA TYR A 80 -3.95 -25.23 -10.13
C TYR A 80 -5.03 -24.63 -11.03
N LEU A 81 -4.83 -23.43 -11.58
CA LEU A 81 -5.73 -22.85 -12.58
C LEU A 81 -5.91 -23.76 -13.80
N ARG A 82 -4.82 -24.32 -14.31
CA ARG A 82 -4.87 -25.30 -15.41
C ARG A 82 -5.70 -26.54 -15.04
N SER A 83 -5.56 -27.03 -13.80
CA SER A 83 -6.36 -28.17 -13.32
C SER A 83 -7.86 -27.87 -13.21
N LEU A 84 -8.23 -26.59 -13.03
CA LEU A 84 -9.62 -26.12 -13.05
C LEU A 84 -10.15 -25.86 -14.47
N GLY A 85 -9.36 -26.16 -15.52
CA GLY A 85 -9.72 -25.89 -16.91
C GLY A 85 -9.58 -24.42 -17.31
N CYS A 86 -8.92 -23.59 -16.50
CA CYS A 86 -8.66 -22.20 -16.83
C CYS A 86 -7.59 -22.10 -17.93
N THR A 87 -7.92 -21.41 -19.02
CA THR A 87 -7.02 -21.13 -20.15
C THR A 87 -6.37 -19.76 -20.08
N ALA A 88 -6.79 -18.90 -19.14
CA ALA A 88 -6.23 -17.58 -18.95
C ALA A 88 -4.87 -17.65 -18.24
N GLU A 89 -3.90 -16.86 -18.71
CA GLU A 89 -2.62 -16.68 -18.04
C GLU A 89 -2.66 -15.41 -17.18
N PRO A 90 -2.73 -15.53 -15.84
CA PRO A 90 -2.72 -14.36 -14.98
C PRO A 90 -1.38 -13.63 -15.09
N ALA A 91 -1.41 -12.29 -15.12
CA ALA A 91 -0.19 -11.47 -15.11
C ALA A 91 0.38 -11.32 -13.69
N THR A 92 -0.47 -11.45 -12.66
CA THR A 92 -0.11 -11.18 -11.26
C THR A 92 -0.60 -12.27 -10.30
N LYS A 93 -0.01 -12.37 -9.11
CA LYS A 93 -0.48 -13.30 -8.05
C LYS A 93 -1.89 -12.99 -7.60
N LEU A 94 -2.26 -11.70 -7.59
CA LEU A 94 -3.60 -11.25 -7.25
C LEU A 94 -4.61 -11.77 -8.28
N GLU A 95 -4.37 -11.53 -9.57
CA GLU A 95 -5.21 -12.02 -10.67
C GLU A 95 -5.34 -13.55 -10.65
N ALA A 96 -4.23 -14.26 -10.40
CA ALA A 96 -4.26 -15.72 -10.29
C ALA A 96 -5.19 -16.18 -9.15
N SER A 97 -5.19 -15.48 -8.02
CA SER A 97 -6.02 -15.81 -6.85
C SER A 97 -7.50 -15.52 -7.11
N GLU A 98 -7.81 -14.40 -7.77
CA GLU A 98 -9.18 -14.05 -8.18
C GLU A 98 -9.75 -15.06 -9.18
N LEU A 99 -8.96 -15.47 -10.18
CA LEU A 99 -9.37 -16.49 -11.15
C LEU A 99 -9.66 -17.82 -10.45
N ILE A 100 -8.82 -18.25 -9.49
CA ILE A 100 -9.07 -19.46 -8.71
C ILE A 100 -10.42 -19.35 -7.98
N GLY A 101 -10.70 -18.20 -7.36
CA GLY A 101 -11.96 -17.96 -6.66
C GLY A 101 -13.18 -18.07 -7.59
N ARG A 102 -13.10 -17.51 -8.80
CA ARG A 102 -14.17 -17.60 -9.80
C ARG A 102 -14.40 -19.04 -10.25
N TYR A 103 -13.35 -19.76 -10.63
CA TYR A 103 -13.46 -21.13 -11.13
C TYR A 103 -13.89 -22.16 -10.07
N LYS A 104 -13.67 -21.88 -8.77
CA LYS A 104 -14.16 -22.73 -7.69
C LYS A 104 -15.66 -22.58 -7.40
N ASN A 105 -16.22 -21.42 -7.73
CA ASN A 105 -17.61 -21.08 -7.44
C ASN A 105 -18.52 -21.21 -8.68
N MET A 106 -17.98 -21.75 -9.79
CA MET A 106 -18.71 -22.17 -10.99
C MET A 106 -19.05 -23.66 -10.89
#